data_AF-A0A6J4VI32-F1
#
_entry.id   AF-A0A6J4VI32-F1
#
_cell.length_a   1.000
_cell.length_b   1.000
_cell.length_c   1.000
_cell.angle_alpha   90.00
_cell.angle_beta   90.00
_cell.angle_gamma   90.00
#
_symmetry.space_group_name_H-M   'P 1'
#
loop_
_entity.id
_entity.type
_entity.pdbx_description
1 polymer ?
#
loop_
_entity_poly.entity_id
_entity_poly.type
_entity_poly.pdbx_seq_one_letter_code
_entity_poly.pdbx_strand_id
1 'polypeptide(L)'
;MPRWDFWSKRRREPEAPPSSPPAESARTASYGSPPPIRTPTVPVLSPERRERRIIDLRRREAGLLYDIEQARLAQSPENPWQERIDLLRESIATIASDRARLDAAGPEPTWPVPPLRITELSVSLDEPVEVAFALDRQVFRYVEATDWDNRGGMVVRGDLRLVSGDPSLVARDLRTISTPPSWEPVLDAALLAFALDLRDTALDGGKLPIALTLRDIIREDHEAGGWSNLHGTNDVLVRRAFARQELRAEENRLAAELAREDEQRRTILDRLPIARKRLATVRDELVALGVDPDRA
;
A
#
# COMPACT_ATOMS: atom_id res chain seq x y z
N MET A 1 7.21 -24.73 32.22
CA MET A 1 6.72 -23.75 31.21
C MET A 1 5.77 -24.46 30.26
N PRO A 2 4.47 -24.17 30.26
CA PRO A 2 3.55 -24.70 29.26
C PRO A 2 3.53 -23.80 28.01
N ARG A 3 3.79 -24.38 26.83
CA ARG A 3 3.59 -23.76 25.51
C ARG A 3 2.14 -23.96 25.07
N TRP A 4 1.48 -22.91 24.62
CA TRP A 4 0.10 -22.95 24.11
C TRP A 4 0.12 -22.78 22.58
N ASP A 5 -0.30 -23.80 21.82
CA ASP A 5 -0.39 -23.80 20.35
C ASP A 5 -1.86 -23.68 19.91
N PHE A 6 -2.29 -22.48 19.49
CA PHE A 6 -3.71 -22.16 19.23
C PHE A 6 -4.15 -22.11 17.75
N TRP A 7 -3.29 -22.35 16.76
CA TRP A 7 -3.67 -22.12 15.35
C TRP A 7 -3.12 -23.15 14.36
N SER A 8 -3.91 -24.18 14.02
CA SER A 8 -3.71 -24.99 12.80
C SER A 8 -4.97 -24.96 11.92
N LYS A 9 -5.09 -23.92 11.09
CA LYS A 9 -6.12 -23.83 10.06
C LYS A 9 -5.73 -24.66 8.84
N ARG A 10 -6.57 -25.65 8.51
CA ARG A 10 -6.48 -26.49 7.30
C ARG A 10 -6.55 -25.63 6.03
N ARG A 11 -5.58 -25.82 5.13
CA ARG A 11 -5.64 -25.40 3.73
C ARG A 11 -6.83 -26.06 3.03
N ARG A 12 -7.65 -25.28 2.33
CA ARG A 12 -8.50 -25.78 1.23
C ARG A 12 -7.81 -25.44 -0.09
N GLU A 13 -7.64 -26.47 -0.90
CA GLU A 13 -7.06 -26.44 -2.24
C GLU A 13 -8.19 -26.13 -3.27
N PRO A 14 -7.88 -25.45 -4.39
CA PRO A 14 -8.90 -24.93 -5.30
C PRO A 14 -9.39 -25.98 -6.33
N GLU A 15 -10.70 -26.04 -6.56
CA GLU A 15 -11.31 -26.86 -7.63
C GLU A 15 -11.07 -26.24 -9.02
N ALA A 16 -10.62 -27.09 -9.94
CA ALA A 16 -10.40 -26.78 -11.36
C ALA A 16 -11.73 -26.79 -12.16
N PRO A 17 -11.83 -26.01 -13.26
CA PRO A 17 -13.04 -25.94 -14.07
C PRO A 17 -13.17 -27.13 -15.04
N PRO A 18 -14.38 -27.67 -15.28
CA PRO A 18 -14.59 -28.69 -16.29
C PRO A 18 -14.71 -28.13 -17.72
N SER A 19 -14.26 -28.99 -18.63
CA SER A 19 -13.95 -28.89 -20.06
C SER A 19 -15.15 -28.77 -21.02
N SER A 20 -14.93 -28.08 -22.15
CA SER A 20 -15.80 -28.03 -23.34
C SER A 20 -15.92 -29.38 -24.06
N PRO A 21 -17.09 -29.73 -24.65
CA PRO A 21 -17.22 -30.81 -25.61
C PRO A 21 -17.26 -30.30 -27.09
N PRO A 22 -17.19 -31.22 -28.09
CA PRO A 22 -16.44 -31.03 -29.34
C PRO A 22 -17.28 -30.61 -30.57
N ALA A 23 -16.55 -30.31 -31.64
CA ALA A 23 -17.02 -29.98 -32.98
C ALA A 23 -17.73 -31.15 -33.69
N GLU A 24 -18.85 -30.84 -34.36
CA GLU A 24 -19.50 -31.70 -35.35
C GLU A 24 -19.27 -31.16 -36.78
N SER A 25 -18.61 -31.97 -37.59
CA SER A 25 -18.72 -32.09 -39.06
C SER A 25 -20.18 -32.43 -39.46
N ALA A 26 -20.71 -32.23 -40.66
CA ALA A 26 -20.32 -31.73 -41.96
C ALA A 26 -21.62 -31.63 -42.77
N ARG A 27 -21.72 -30.74 -43.78
CA ARG A 27 -22.49 -31.02 -45.01
C ARG A 27 -21.85 -30.37 -46.23
N THR A 28 -21.44 -31.24 -47.13
CA THR A 28 -21.07 -31.02 -48.52
C THR A 28 -22.26 -30.46 -49.31
N ALA A 29 -22.03 -29.37 -50.05
CA ALA A 29 -22.94 -28.88 -51.07
C ALA A 29 -22.17 -28.62 -52.36
N SER A 30 -22.46 -29.49 -53.34
CA SER A 30 -22.47 -29.35 -54.79
C SER A 30 -21.64 -28.23 -55.46
N TYR A 31 -20.80 -28.67 -56.41
CA TYR A 31 -20.13 -27.86 -57.41
C TYR A 31 -21.12 -26.99 -58.21
N GLY A 32 -21.00 -25.67 -58.05
CA GLY A 32 -21.50 -24.66 -58.98
C GLY A 32 -20.30 -23.96 -59.64
N SER A 33 -20.37 -23.78 -60.97
CA SER A 33 -19.33 -23.16 -61.81
C SER A 33 -18.83 -21.81 -61.26
N PRO A 34 -17.54 -21.47 -61.44
CA PRO A 34 -17.00 -20.19 -60.99
C PRO A 34 -17.70 -19.04 -61.73
N PRO A 35 -18.28 -18.04 -61.04
CA PRO A 35 -18.79 -16.85 -61.70
C PRO A 35 -17.64 -16.11 -62.39
N PRO A 36 -17.88 -15.41 -63.51
CA PRO A 36 -16.84 -14.62 -64.16
C PRO A 36 -16.26 -13.61 -63.18
N ILE A 37 -14.94 -13.44 -63.24
CA ILE A 37 -14.18 -12.45 -62.48
C ILE A 37 -14.83 -11.09 -62.73
N ARG A 38 -15.61 -10.61 -61.77
CA ARG A 38 -16.05 -9.22 -61.75
C ARG A 38 -14.80 -8.40 -61.51
N THR A 39 -14.33 -7.70 -62.54
CA THR A 39 -13.43 -6.57 -62.38
C THR A 39 -14.03 -5.68 -61.30
N PRO A 40 -13.33 -5.38 -60.19
CA PRO A 40 -13.86 -4.49 -59.18
C PRO A 40 -14.06 -3.12 -59.82
N THR A 41 -15.31 -2.79 -60.14
CA THR A 41 -15.68 -1.42 -60.50
C THR A 41 -15.48 -0.61 -59.23
N VAL A 42 -14.39 0.18 -59.20
CA VAL A 42 -14.15 1.12 -58.11
C VAL A 42 -15.39 2.01 -58.04
N PRO A 43 -16.15 2.01 -56.92
CA PRO A 43 -17.33 2.84 -56.83
C PRO A 43 -16.88 4.29 -56.98
N VAL A 44 -17.39 4.98 -57.99
CA VAL A 44 -17.16 6.41 -58.20
C VAL A 44 -17.73 7.12 -56.97
N LEU A 45 -16.86 7.52 -56.05
CA LEU A 45 -17.25 8.26 -54.85
C LEU A 45 -17.89 9.58 -55.28
N SER A 46 -19.02 9.92 -54.68
CA SER A 46 -19.58 11.27 -54.81
C SER A 46 -18.54 12.31 -54.35
N PRO A 47 -18.51 13.52 -54.95
CA PRO A 47 -17.51 14.53 -54.65
C PRO A 47 -17.40 14.84 -53.14
N GLU A 48 -18.54 14.97 -52.45
CA GLU A 48 -18.58 15.18 -51.00
C GLU A 48 -18.00 14.00 -50.18
N ARG A 49 -18.17 12.76 -50.64
CA ARG A 49 -17.61 11.57 -49.95
C ARG A 49 -16.12 11.45 -50.20
N ARG A 50 -15.65 11.82 -51.40
CA ARG A 50 -14.22 11.90 -51.73
C ARG A 50 -13.52 12.94 -50.86
N GLU A 51 -14.11 14.13 -50.72
CA GLU A 51 -13.53 15.20 -49.89
C GLU A 51 -13.45 14.81 -48.41
N ARG A 52 -14.53 14.26 -47.83
CA ARG A 52 -14.51 13.73 -46.45
C ARG A 52 -13.44 12.65 -46.27
N ARG A 53 -13.32 11.73 -47.23
CA ARG A 53 -12.30 10.68 -47.20
C ARG A 53 -10.89 11.26 -47.21
N ILE A 54 -10.62 12.28 -48.02
CA ILE A 54 -9.32 12.96 -48.06
C ILE A 54 -9.00 13.61 -46.70
N ILE A 55 -9.97 14.28 -46.07
CA ILE A 55 -9.80 14.89 -44.74
C ILE A 55 -9.45 13.82 -43.69
N ASP A 56 -10.20 12.71 -43.67
CA ASP A 56 -9.95 11.61 -42.75
C ASP A 56 -8.58 10.97 -42.96
N LEU A 57 -8.17 10.77 -44.22
CA LEU A 57 -6.86 10.22 -44.56
C LEU A 57 -5.72 11.16 -44.15
N ARG A 58 -5.85 12.48 -44.38
CA ARG A 58 -4.88 13.47 -43.92
C ARG A 58 -4.73 13.49 -42.40
N ARG A 59 -5.85 13.39 -41.66
CA ARG A 59 -5.82 13.28 -40.20
C ARG A 59 -5.10 12.02 -39.73
N ARG A 60 -5.34 10.89 -40.41
CA ARG A 60 -4.66 9.62 -40.13
C ARG A 60 -3.17 9.69 -40.46
N GLU A 61 -2.80 10.29 -41.58
CA GLU A 61 -1.40 10.53 -41.96
C GLU A 61 -0.67 11.34 -40.89
N ALA A 62 -1.25 12.46 -40.46
CA ALA A 62 -0.65 13.28 -39.40
C ALA A 62 -0.46 12.49 -38.09
N GLY A 63 -1.44 11.68 -37.69
CA GLY A 63 -1.31 10.81 -36.52
C GLY A 63 -0.21 9.75 -36.67
N LEU A 64 -0.08 9.14 -37.85
CA LEU A 64 0.97 8.15 -38.13
C LEU A 64 2.37 8.77 -38.18
N LEU A 65 2.49 9.99 -38.70
CA LEU A 65 3.75 10.74 -38.68
C LEU A 65 4.16 11.06 -37.24
N TYR A 66 3.22 11.53 -36.41
CA TYR A 66 3.45 11.73 -34.98
C TYR A 66 3.90 10.44 -34.28
N ASP A 67 3.24 9.31 -34.51
CA ASP A 67 3.64 8.01 -33.94
C ASP A 67 5.07 7.62 -34.36
N ILE A 68 5.44 7.85 -35.61
CA ILE A 68 6.80 7.58 -36.13
C ILE A 68 7.82 8.50 -35.46
N GLU A 69 7.51 9.78 -35.28
CA GLU A 69 8.37 10.74 -34.59
C GLU A 69 8.58 10.34 -33.12
N GLN A 70 7.51 10.01 -32.40
CA GLN A 70 7.59 9.54 -31.01
C GLN A 70 8.43 8.27 -30.91
N ALA A 71 8.27 7.33 -31.83
CA ALA A 71 9.06 6.11 -31.84
C ALA A 71 10.53 6.33 -32.22
N ARG A 72 10.84 7.29 -33.10
CA ARG A 72 12.23 7.70 -33.34
C ARG A 72 12.84 8.34 -32.11
N LEU A 73 12.10 9.21 -31.42
CA LEU A 73 12.55 9.82 -30.17
C LEU A 73 12.82 8.74 -29.11
N ALA A 74 11.94 7.75 -28.97
CA ALA A 74 12.12 6.62 -28.06
C ALA A 74 13.32 5.70 -28.41
N GLN A 75 13.80 5.72 -29.65
CA GLN A 75 15.02 5.00 -30.08
C GLN A 75 16.30 5.77 -29.78
N SER A 76 16.22 7.10 -29.67
CA SER A 76 17.39 7.92 -29.35
C SER A 76 17.96 7.51 -28.00
N PRO A 77 19.29 7.44 -27.84
CA PRO A 77 19.90 7.11 -26.55
C PRO A 77 19.55 8.15 -25.46
N GLU A 78 19.45 9.41 -25.86
CA GLU A 78 18.98 10.53 -25.04
C GLU A 78 17.52 10.79 -25.40
N ASN A 79 16.59 10.36 -24.53
CA ASN A 79 15.17 10.57 -24.73
C ASN A 79 14.44 10.72 -23.39
N PRO A 80 13.24 11.34 -23.37
CA PRO A 80 12.52 11.62 -22.13
C PRO A 80 12.15 10.39 -21.29
N TRP A 81 11.87 9.25 -21.94
CA TRP A 81 11.57 8.00 -21.21
C TRP A 81 12.82 7.48 -20.51
N GLN A 82 13.97 7.53 -21.18
CA GLN A 82 15.24 7.07 -20.60
C GLN A 82 15.65 7.96 -19.42
N GLU A 83 15.54 9.28 -19.56
CA GLU A 83 15.76 10.23 -18.45
C GLU A 83 14.88 9.90 -17.23
N ARG A 84 13.58 9.67 -17.47
CA ARG A 84 12.65 9.32 -16.39
C ARG A 84 12.95 7.95 -15.76
N ILE A 85 13.30 6.97 -16.58
CA ILE A 85 13.73 5.64 -16.13
C ILE A 85 14.95 5.75 -15.23
N ASP A 86 15.94 6.58 -15.59
CA ASP A 86 17.17 6.74 -14.84
C ASP A 86 16.93 7.48 -13.50
N LEU A 87 16.08 8.51 -13.49
CA LEU A 87 15.63 9.15 -12.25
C LEU A 87 14.88 8.19 -11.32
N LEU A 88 14.02 7.32 -11.86
CA LEU A 88 13.32 6.31 -11.08
C LEU A 88 14.29 5.28 -10.49
N ARG A 89 15.29 4.84 -11.27
CA ARG A 89 16.34 3.93 -10.78
C ARG A 89 17.17 4.55 -9.67
N GLU A 90 17.56 5.82 -9.80
CA GLU A 90 18.27 6.55 -8.74
C GLU A 90 17.43 6.68 -7.47
N SER A 91 16.13 6.97 -7.62
CA SER A 91 15.21 7.06 -6.49
C SER A 91 15.05 5.71 -5.76
N ILE A 92 14.91 4.62 -6.52
CA ILE A 92 14.87 3.26 -5.96
C ILE A 92 16.18 2.93 -5.23
N ALA A 93 17.33 3.28 -5.80
CA ALA A 93 18.63 3.05 -5.17
C ALA A 93 18.78 3.84 -3.86
N THR A 94 18.27 5.07 -3.81
CA THR A 94 18.23 5.88 -2.59
C THR A 94 17.40 5.21 -1.50
N ILE A 95 16.18 4.75 -1.81
CA ILE A 95 15.32 4.03 -0.87
C ILE A 95 15.96 2.73 -0.38
N ALA A 96 16.63 1.99 -1.25
CA ALA A 96 17.35 0.79 -0.87
C ALA A 96 18.48 1.10 0.13
N SER A 97 19.20 2.23 -0.06
CA SER A 97 20.21 2.71 0.88
C SER A 97 19.59 3.10 2.22
N ASP A 98 18.46 3.82 2.22
CA ASP A 98 17.77 4.23 3.45
C ASP A 98 17.23 3.02 4.22
N ARG A 99 16.72 1.99 3.52
CA ARG A 99 16.32 0.72 4.16
C ARG A 99 17.53 0.01 4.78
N ALA A 100 18.65 -0.06 4.07
CA ALA A 100 19.88 -0.64 4.60
C ALA A 100 20.38 0.12 5.84
N ARG A 101 20.29 1.46 5.83
CA ARG A 101 20.63 2.31 6.99
C ARG A 101 19.71 2.04 8.17
N LEU A 102 18.40 1.89 7.92
CA LEU A 102 17.41 1.55 8.94
C LEU A 102 17.67 0.17 9.55
N ASP A 103 17.97 -0.83 8.73
CA ASP A 103 18.23 -2.20 9.18
C ASP A 103 19.59 -2.33 9.90
N ALA A 104 20.58 -1.49 9.54
CA ALA A 104 21.88 -1.43 10.20
C ALA A 104 21.89 -0.53 11.46
N ALA A 105 20.80 0.17 11.75
CA ALA A 105 20.72 1.05 12.91
C ALA A 105 20.86 0.26 14.22
N GLY A 106 21.90 0.55 14.98
CA GLY A 106 22.08 0.01 16.34
C GLY A 106 20.94 0.39 17.28
N PRO A 107 20.88 -0.18 18.49
CA PRO A 107 19.84 0.13 19.46
C PRO A 107 19.79 1.62 19.78
N GLU A 108 18.58 2.14 20.01
CA GLU A 108 18.43 3.48 20.60
C GLU A 108 18.95 3.47 22.06
N PRO A 109 19.31 4.63 22.64
CA PRO A 109 19.67 4.69 24.04
C PRO A 109 18.52 4.15 24.93
N THR A 110 18.87 3.47 26.01
CA THR A 110 17.94 3.07 27.08
C THR A 110 18.16 3.98 28.29
N TRP A 111 17.09 4.33 28.99
CA TRP A 111 17.16 5.11 30.22
C TRP A 111 16.53 4.35 31.38
N PRO A 112 17.11 4.44 32.59
CA PRO A 112 16.62 3.67 33.72
C PRO A 112 15.19 4.05 34.10
N VAL A 113 14.34 3.05 34.30
CA VAL A 113 12.98 3.25 34.82
C VAL A 113 13.02 3.25 36.35
N PRO A 114 12.58 4.32 37.04
CA PRO A 114 12.57 4.34 38.50
C PRO A 114 11.44 3.44 39.05
N PRO A 115 11.64 2.81 40.22
CA PRO A 115 10.67 1.91 40.83
C PRO A 115 9.56 2.67 41.57
N LEU A 116 8.87 3.57 40.88
CA LEU A 116 7.71 4.29 41.44
C LEU A 116 6.58 3.29 41.74
N ARG A 117 6.02 3.33 42.95
CA ARG A 117 5.03 2.34 43.38
C ARG A 117 3.67 2.58 42.73
N ILE A 118 3.03 1.48 42.35
CA ILE A 118 1.64 1.43 41.91
C ILE A 118 0.79 0.89 43.06
N THR A 119 -0.23 1.64 43.46
CA THR A 119 -1.10 1.34 44.60
C THR A 119 -2.57 1.57 44.25
N GLU A 120 -3.46 1.32 45.20
CA GLU A 120 -4.90 1.65 45.09
C GLU A 120 -5.58 1.04 43.84
N LEU A 121 -5.21 -0.20 43.50
CA LEU A 121 -5.81 -0.92 42.37
C LEU A 121 -7.30 -1.17 42.63
N SER A 122 -8.14 -0.75 41.70
CA SER A 122 -9.57 -0.98 41.73
C SER A 122 -10.08 -1.29 40.32
N VAL A 123 -10.92 -2.33 40.19
CA VAL A 123 -11.59 -2.68 38.95
C VAL A 123 -13.07 -2.90 39.25
N SER A 124 -13.94 -2.14 38.59
CA SER A 124 -15.39 -2.36 38.58
C SER A 124 -15.78 -2.92 37.22
N LEU A 125 -16.43 -4.09 37.23
CA LEU A 125 -16.94 -4.73 36.02
C LEU A 125 -18.41 -4.38 35.74
N ASP A 126 -19.02 -3.53 36.57
CA ASP A 126 -20.34 -2.96 36.28
C ASP A 126 -20.24 -2.01 35.09
N GLU A 127 -21.25 -1.99 34.21
CA GLU A 127 -21.25 -1.11 33.04
C GLU A 127 -21.45 0.37 33.45
N PRO A 128 -20.59 1.32 33.01
CA PRO A 128 -19.39 1.11 32.20
C PRO A 128 -18.21 0.60 33.03
N VAL A 129 -17.46 -0.35 32.46
CA VAL A 129 -16.29 -0.93 33.15
C VAL A 129 -15.30 0.16 33.52
N GLU A 130 -14.79 0.10 34.74
CA GLU A 130 -13.88 1.09 35.31
C GLU A 130 -12.63 0.44 35.87
N VAL A 131 -11.47 1.02 35.57
CA VAL A 131 -10.18 0.62 36.11
C VAL A 131 -9.50 1.85 36.71
N ALA A 132 -9.07 1.76 37.96
CA ALA A 132 -8.36 2.83 38.64
C ALA A 132 -7.12 2.32 39.38
N PHE A 133 -6.09 3.15 39.44
CA PHE A 133 -4.88 2.90 40.20
C PHE A 133 -4.13 4.22 40.48
N ALA A 134 -3.31 4.22 41.51
CA ALA A 134 -2.41 5.32 41.84
C ALA A 134 -0.97 4.98 41.42
N LEU A 135 -0.28 5.93 40.81
CA LEU A 135 1.16 5.89 40.58
C LEU A 135 1.79 7.09 41.31
N ASP A 136 2.50 6.79 42.39
CA ASP A 136 2.99 7.78 43.35
C ASP A 136 1.89 8.75 43.83
N ARG A 137 1.88 10.01 43.35
CA ARG A 137 0.91 11.05 43.74
C ARG A 137 -0.25 11.24 42.77
N GLN A 138 -0.27 10.50 41.66
CA GLN A 138 -1.27 10.66 40.60
C GLN A 138 -2.22 9.47 40.60
N VAL A 139 -3.53 9.75 40.58
CA VAL A 139 -4.58 8.74 40.46
C VAL A 139 -5.08 8.73 39.02
N PHE A 140 -4.98 7.56 38.40
CA PHE A 140 -5.44 7.30 37.04
C PHE A 140 -6.76 6.55 37.08
N ARG A 141 -7.71 6.99 36.26
CA ARG A 141 -9.03 6.37 36.12
C ARG A 141 -9.34 6.21 34.63
N TYR A 142 -9.53 4.96 34.23
CA TYR A 142 -9.93 4.56 32.89
C TYR A 142 -11.36 4.05 32.94
N VAL A 143 -12.18 4.47 31.98
CA VAL A 143 -13.58 4.04 31.85
C VAL A 143 -13.80 3.54 30.43
N GLU A 144 -14.55 2.46 30.30
CA GLU A 144 -14.99 1.94 29.00
C GLU A 144 -15.81 3.00 28.26
N ALA A 145 -15.37 3.33 27.05
CA ALA A 145 -16.10 4.26 26.20
C ALA A 145 -17.47 3.67 25.85
N THR A 146 -18.53 4.32 26.30
CA THR A 146 -19.89 3.95 25.93
C THR A 146 -20.14 4.39 24.48
N ASP A 147 -20.28 3.43 23.58
CA ASP A 147 -20.55 3.66 22.16
C ASP A 147 -22.05 3.97 21.95
N TRP A 148 -22.44 5.22 22.20
CA TRP A 148 -23.83 5.67 22.05
C TRP A 148 -24.31 5.72 20.58
N ASP A 149 -23.42 5.54 19.59
CA ASP A 149 -23.78 5.67 18.17
C ASP A 149 -24.23 4.35 17.50
N ASN A 150 -24.00 3.19 18.12
CA ASN A 150 -24.40 1.90 17.54
C ASN A 150 -25.83 1.50 17.93
N ARG A 151 -26.81 2.12 17.25
CA ARG A 151 -28.23 1.72 17.24
C ARG A 151 -28.40 0.27 16.76
N GLY A 152 -28.46 -0.68 17.70
CA GLY A 152 -28.92 -2.06 17.45
C GLY A 152 -27.87 -3.03 16.88
N GLY A 153 -26.59 -2.67 16.90
CA GLY A 153 -25.50 -3.59 16.62
C GLY A 153 -25.11 -4.43 17.84
N MET A 154 -24.35 -5.52 17.61
CA MET A 154 -23.68 -6.25 18.70
C MET A 154 -22.80 -5.26 19.48
N VAL A 155 -23.00 -5.15 20.80
CA VAL A 155 -22.15 -4.31 21.66
C VAL A 155 -20.73 -4.86 21.57
N VAL A 156 -19.89 -4.17 20.80
CA VAL A 156 -18.45 -4.39 20.84
C VAL A 156 -17.99 -3.72 22.13
N ARG A 157 -17.41 -4.51 23.05
CA ARG A 157 -16.82 -3.96 24.28
C ARG A 157 -15.88 -2.81 23.91
N GLY A 158 -16.08 -1.67 24.56
CA GLY A 158 -15.47 -0.41 24.20
C GLY A 158 -14.01 -0.32 24.58
N ASP A 159 -13.30 0.58 23.91
CA ASP A 159 -11.95 0.96 24.30
C ASP A 159 -11.96 1.66 25.67
N LEU A 160 -10.99 1.37 26.52
CA LEU A 160 -10.78 2.14 27.76
C LEU A 160 -10.26 3.54 27.41
N ARG A 161 -10.85 4.57 28.01
CA ARG A 161 -10.39 5.96 27.88
C ARG A 161 -9.99 6.52 29.24
N LEU A 162 -8.92 7.28 29.26
CA LEU A 162 -8.49 8.02 30.44
C LEU A 162 -9.50 9.14 30.75
N VAL A 163 -10.12 9.09 31.93
CA VAL A 163 -11.11 10.08 32.41
C VAL A 163 -10.53 10.94 33.53
N SER A 164 -9.56 10.43 34.28
CA SER A 164 -8.84 11.19 35.32
C SER A 164 -7.39 10.75 35.42
N GLY A 165 -6.51 11.70 35.76
CA GLY A 165 -5.05 11.52 35.81
C GLY A 165 -4.36 12.21 34.63
N ASP A 166 -3.10 12.62 34.82
CA ASP A 166 -2.29 13.24 33.76
C ASP A 166 -0.89 12.59 33.73
N PRO A 167 -0.60 11.76 32.72
CA PRO A 167 0.71 11.16 32.52
C PRO A 167 1.84 12.19 32.37
N SER A 168 1.53 13.40 31.89
CA SER A 168 2.48 14.51 31.76
C SER A 168 3.02 14.98 33.11
N LEU A 169 2.23 14.91 34.18
CA LEU A 169 2.69 15.27 35.52
C LEU A 169 3.73 14.26 36.03
N VAL A 170 3.47 12.97 35.81
CA VAL A 170 4.45 11.92 36.14
C VAL A 170 5.70 12.05 35.26
N ALA A 171 5.53 12.30 33.96
CA ALA A 171 6.63 12.54 33.03
C ALA A 171 7.52 13.69 33.47
N ARG A 172 6.93 14.78 33.95
CA ARG A 172 7.67 15.94 34.48
C ARG A 172 8.53 15.56 35.68
N ASP A 173 7.99 14.78 36.61
CA ASP A 173 8.74 14.32 37.78
C ASP A 173 9.87 13.37 37.36
N LEU A 174 9.62 12.46 36.41
CA LEU A 174 10.65 11.57 35.85
C LEU A 174 11.77 12.33 35.13
N ARG A 175 11.46 13.44 34.43
CA ARG A 175 12.45 14.30 33.76
C ARG A 175 13.46 14.91 34.74
N THR A 176 13.11 15.07 36.02
CA THR A 176 14.05 15.54 37.04
C THR A 176 15.06 14.46 37.46
N ILE A 177 14.74 13.19 37.20
CA ILE A 177 15.52 12.02 37.64
C ILE A 177 16.33 11.43 36.47
N SER A 178 15.83 11.55 35.24
CA SER A 178 16.44 11.02 34.02
C SER A 178 16.07 11.90 32.84
N THR A 179 16.98 12.07 31.86
CA THR A 179 16.78 12.97 30.70
C THR A 179 16.56 12.22 29.37
N PRO A 180 15.48 11.45 29.21
CA PRO A 180 15.11 10.89 27.91
C PRO A 180 14.32 11.88 27.04
N PRO A 181 14.25 11.65 25.71
CA PRO A 181 13.66 12.58 24.76
C PRO A 181 12.14 12.78 24.93
N SER A 182 11.36 11.79 25.40
CA SER A 182 10.04 12.04 26.02
C SER A 182 9.51 10.83 26.80
N TRP A 183 9.06 11.06 28.04
CA TRP A 183 8.35 10.07 28.87
C TRP A 183 6.85 10.02 28.60
N GLU A 184 6.25 11.08 28.04
CA GLU A 184 4.80 11.22 27.94
C GLU A 184 4.18 10.09 27.09
N PRO A 185 4.62 9.82 25.85
CA PRO A 185 4.02 8.77 25.02
C PRO A 185 4.21 7.36 25.61
N VAL A 186 5.34 7.14 26.28
CA VAL A 186 5.68 5.85 26.90
C VAL A 186 4.76 5.59 28.10
N LEU A 187 4.53 6.61 28.93
CA LEU A 187 3.61 6.53 30.05
C LEU A 187 2.17 6.35 29.55
N ASP A 188 1.72 7.13 28.56
CA ASP A 188 0.38 6.99 27.99
C ASP A 188 0.11 5.55 27.54
N ALA A 189 1.02 4.99 26.72
CA ALA A 189 0.90 3.64 26.20
C ALA A 189 0.98 2.57 27.31
N ALA A 190 1.91 2.71 28.25
CA ALA A 190 2.11 1.73 29.31
C ALA A 190 0.98 1.72 30.34
N LEU A 191 0.46 2.90 30.73
CA LEU A 191 -0.63 3.02 31.68
C LEU A 191 -1.96 2.52 31.09
N LEU A 192 -2.20 2.76 29.80
CA LEU A 192 -3.35 2.19 29.10
C LEU A 192 -3.24 0.66 29.00
N ALA A 193 -2.07 0.14 28.58
CA ALA A 193 -1.83 -1.31 28.52
C ALA A 193 -2.03 -1.97 29.89
N PHE A 194 -1.53 -1.33 30.95
CA PHE A 194 -1.75 -1.81 32.31
C PHE A 194 -3.22 -1.79 32.71
N ALA A 195 -3.98 -0.74 32.37
CA ALA A 195 -5.41 -0.67 32.64
C ALA A 195 -6.19 -1.79 31.93
N LEU A 196 -5.85 -2.08 30.67
CA LEU A 196 -6.43 -3.17 29.90
C LEU A 196 -6.11 -4.53 30.53
N ASP A 197 -4.86 -4.76 30.94
CA ASP A 197 -4.45 -5.99 31.60
C ASP A 197 -5.17 -6.23 32.93
N LEU A 198 -5.36 -5.17 33.74
CA LEU A 198 -6.14 -5.26 34.98
C LEU A 198 -7.61 -5.62 34.72
N ARG A 199 -8.22 -4.99 33.70
CA ARG A 199 -9.60 -5.29 33.28
C ARG A 199 -9.72 -6.76 32.87
N ASP A 200 -8.85 -7.19 31.96
CA ASP A 200 -8.92 -8.52 31.38
C ASP A 200 -8.64 -9.59 32.45
N THR A 201 -7.69 -9.33 33.36
CA THR A 201 -7.45 -10.17 34.54
C THR A 201 -8.69 -10.29 35.43
N ALA A 202 -9.39 -9.18 35.70
CA ALA A 202 -10.60 -9.21 36.51
C ALA A 202 -11.76 -9.94 35.81
N LEU A 203 -11.91 -9.76 34.49
CA LEU A 203 -12.89 -10.48 33.67
C LEU A 203 -12.67 -11.99 33.70
N ASP A 204 -11.41 -12.42 33.71
CA ASP A 204 -11.04 -13.84 33.81
C ASP A 204 -11.15 -14.39 35.25
N GLY A 205 -11.60 -13.58 36.22
CA GLY A 205 -11.68 -13.97 37.64
C GLY A 205 -10.32 -14.09 38.33
N GLY A 206 -9.29 -13.51 37.73
CA GLY A 206 -7.93 -13.44 38.26
C GLY A 206 -7.83 -12.52 39.47
N LYS A 207 -6.76 -12.69 40.26
CA LYS A 207 -6.44 -11.79 41.37
C LYS A 207 -5.63 -10.62 40.86
N LEU A 208 -5.97 -9.41 41.32
CA LEU A 208 -5.18 -8.22 41.02
C LEU A 208 -3.76 -8.38 41.60
N PRO A 209 -2.74 -7.91 40.88
CA PRO A 209 -1.35 -7.98 41.32
C PRO A 209 -1.13 -7.13 42.57
N ILE A 210 -0.12 -7.48 43.38
CA ILE A 210 0.23 -6.78 44.62
C ILE A 210 1.68 -6.30 44.51
N ALA A 211 1.96 -5.11 45.04
CA ALA A 211 3.29 -4.51 45.11
C ALA A 211 3.98 -4.29 43.74
N LEU A 212 3.23 -3.75 42.78
CA LEU A 212 3.78 -3.36 41.48
C LEU A 212 4.51 -2.01 41.54
N THR A 213 5.44 -1.84 40.61
CA THR A 213 6.15 -0.60 40.34
C THR A 213 6.10 -0.25 38.86
N LEU A 214 6.45 0.99 38.53
CA LEU A 214 6.56 1.46 37.14
C LEU A 214 7.53 0.62 36.31
N ARG A 215 8.59 0.08 36.94
CA ARG A 215 9.57 -0.82 36.30
C ARG A 215 8.97 -2.18 35.92
N ASP A 216 7.88 -2.59 36.56
CA ASP A 216 7.21 -3.86 36.25
C ASP A 216 6.36 -3.74 34.98
N ILE A 217 5.82 -2.54 34.70
CA ILE A 217 4.97 -2.24 33.55
C ILE A 217 5.72 -1.58 32.38
N ILE A 218 6.87 -0.96 32.63
CA ILE A 218 7.79 -0.39 31.64
C ILE A 218 9.17 -1.01 31.85
N ARG A 219 9.64 -1.77 30.87
CA ARG A 219 10.94 -2.46 30.90
C ARG A 219 11.89 -1.87 29.90
N GLU A 220 13.13 -1.68 30.31
CA GLU A 220 14.22 -1.32 29.40
C GLU A 220 14.44 -2.43 28.37
N ASP A 221 14.58 -2.04 27.11
CA ASP A 221 14.86 -2.98 26.02
C ASP A 221 16.30 -2.77 25.54
N HIS A 222 17.20 -3.69 25.90
CA HIS A 222 18.61 -3.60 25.54
C HIS A 222 18.92 -4.08 24.11
N GLU A 223 17.98 -4.75 23.44
CA GLU A 223 18.18 -5.22 22.06
C GLU A 223 17.83 -4.11 21.05
N ALA A 224 16.70 -3.45 21.24
CA ALA A 224 16.22 -2.39 20.36
C ALA A 224 16.54 -0.98 20.85
N GLY A 225 16.76 -0.82 22.16
CA GLY A 225 16.75 0.47 22.82
C GLY A 225 15.37 0.90 23.31
N GLY A 226 15.31 2.01 24.03
CA GLY A 226 14.05 2.54 24.56
C GLY A 226 13.41 1.65 25.62
N TRP A 227 12.08 1.55 25.57
CA TRP A 227 11.28 0.83 26.55
C TRP A 227 10.19 -0.02 25.92
N SER A 228 9.86 -1.11 26.60
CA SER A 228 8.75 -2.01 26.28
C SER A 228 7.68 -1.93 27.37
N ASN A 229 6.41 -1.98 26.98
CA ASN A 229 5.31 -2.08 27.93
C ASN A 229 5.10 -3.53 28.41
N LEU A 230 4.10 -3.74 29.28
CA LEU A 230 3.76 -5.05 29.84
C LEU A 230 3.44 -6.13 28.77
N HIS A 231 2.94 -5.72 27.60
CA HIS A 231 2.68 -6.62 26.48
C HIS A 231 3.89 -6.85 25.57
N GLY A 232 5.08 -6.33 25.95
CA GLY A 232 6.31 -6.44 25.17
C GLY A 232 6.32 -5.53 23.93
N THR A 233 5.42 -4.56 23.82
CA THR A 233 5.42 -3.59 22.73
C THR A 233 6.45 -2.51 23.00
N ASN A 234 7.37 -2.30 22.06
CA ASN A 234 8.40 -1.27 22.11
C ASN A 234 8.21 -0.27 20.96
N ASP A 235 8.05 1.01 21.29
CA ASP A 235 7.83 2.08 20.31
C ASP A 235 8.97 2.21 19.29
N VAL A 236 10.21 1.95 19.68
CA VAL A 236 11.37 1.93 18.76
C VAL A 236 11.17 0.87 17.69
N LEU A 237 10.78 -0.33 18.09
CA LEU A 237 10.52 -1.43 17.15
C LEU A 237 9.30 -1.16 16.28
N VAL A 238 8.23 -0.59 16.85
CA VAL A 238 7.02 -0.21 16.11
C VAL A 238 7.35 0.86 15.06
N ARG A 239 8.06 1.93 15.43
CA ARG A 239 8.49 2.98 14.50
C ARG A 239 9.40 2.43 13.40
N ARG A 240 10.37 1.57 13.75
CA ARG A 240 11.24 0.93 12.75
C ARG A 240 10.46 0.03 11.80
N ALA A 241 9.49 -0.74 12.32
CA ALA A 241 8.63 -1.58 11.49
C ALA A 241 7.77 -0.76 10.53
N PHE A 242 7.19 0.34 11.02
CA PHE A 242 6.41 1.27 10.23
C PHE A 242 7.27 1.94 9.14
N ALA A 243 8.42 2.51 9.49
CA ALA A 243 9.36 3.11 8.53
C ALA A 243 9.81 2.09 7.47
N ARG A 244 10.05 0.84 7.86
CA ARG A 244 10.37 -0.24 6.92
C ARG A 244 9.21 -0.53 5.96
N GLN A 245 7.97 -0.52 6.45
CA GLN A 245 6.79 -0.71 5.63
C GLN A 245 6.60 0.45 4.64
N GLU A 246 6.78 1.70 5.08
CA GLU A 246 6.72 2.88 4.22
C GLU A 246 7.75 2.81 3.10
N LEU A 247 9.03 2.54 3.43
CA LEU A 247 10.10 2.40 2.43
C LEU A 247 9.80 1.27 1.43
N ARG A 248 9.25 0.13 1.88
CA ARG A 248 8.85 -0.97 0.99
C ARG A 248 7.67 -0.59 0.10
N ALA A 249 6.67 0.11 0.64
CA ALA A 249 5.53 0.56 -0.14
C ALA A 249 5.96 1.53 -1.24
N GLU A 250 6.88 2.44 -0.90
CA GLU A 250 7.43 3.40 -1.83
C GLU A 250 8.33 2.75 -2.89
N GLU A 251 9.21 1.81 -2.50
CA GLU A 251 10.03 1.01 -3.43
C GLU A 251 9.13 0.28 -4.45
N ASN A 252 8.05 -0.35 -3.98
CA ASN A 252 7.10 -1.04 -4.85
C ASN A 252 6.36 -0.07 -5.80
N ARG A 253 5.97 1.12 -5.30
CA ARG A 253 5.33 2.16 -6.11
C ARG A 253 6.26 2.62 -7.23
N LEU A 254 7.52 2.94 -6.91
CA LEU A 254 8.51 3.37 -7.88
C LEU A 254 8.89 2.25 -8.86
N ALA A 255 9.00 1.00 -8.42
CA ALA A 255 9.24 -0.14 -9.30
C ALA A 255 8.08 -0.35 -10.30
N ALA A 256 6.84 -0.16 -9.87
CA ALA A 256 5.68 -0.20 -10.75
C ALA A 256 5.69 0.99 -11.75
N GLU A 257 6.09 2.18 -11.31
CA GLU A 257 6.30 3.33 -12.21
C GLU A 257 7.39 3.07 -13.25
N LEU A 258 8.53 2.53 -12.82
CA LEU A 258 9.63 2.15 -13.71
C LEU A 258 9.17 1.15 -14.77
N ALA A 259 8.45 0.09 -14.36
CA ALA A 259 7.92 -0.89 -15.29
C ALA A 259 6.92 -0.28 -16.28
N ARG A 260 6.07 0.65 -15.84
CA ARG A 260 5.13 1.37 -16.73
C ARG A 260 5.85 2.23 -17.76
N GLU A 261 6.89 2.96 -17.35
CA GLU A 261 7.68 3.79 -18.27
C GLU A 261 8.43 2.94 -19.29
N ASP A 262 9.06 1.84 -18.85
CA ASP A 262 9.72 0.89 -19.74
C ASP A 262 8.72 0.26 -20.74
N GLU A 263 7.54 -0.12 -20.28
CA GLU A 263 6.49 -0.70 -21.12
C GLU A 263 5.91 0.32 -22.11
N GLN A 264 5.71 1.56 -21.69
CA GLN A 264 5.27 2.63 -22.58
C GLN A 264 6.30 2.87 -23.69
N ARG A 265 7.59 2.94 -23.35
CA ARG A 265 8.66 3.07 -24.34
C ARG A 265 8.65 1.89 -25.31
N ARG A 266 8.58 0.65 -24.82
CA ARG A 266 8.51 -0.56 -25.66
C ARG A 266 7.29 -0.55 -26.58
N THR A 267 6.12 -0.25 -26.05
CA THR A 267 4.87 -0.16 -26.81
C THR A 267 4.99 0.84 -27.97
N ILE A 268 5.62 1.98 -27.74
CA ILE A 268 5.86 2.99 -28.79
C ILE A 268 6.82 2.42 -29.86
N LEU A 269 7.91 1.76 -29.45
CA LEU A 269 8.87 1.14 -30.36
C LEU A 269 8.24 0.03 -31.20
N ASP A 270 7.43 -0.83 -30.60
CA ASP A 270 6.75 -1.95 -31.26
C ASP A 270 5.73 -1.47 -32.31
N ARG A 271 5.16 -0.28 -32.12
CA ARG A 271 4.23 0.33 -33.08
C ARG A 271 4.92 0.90 -34.32
N LEU A 272 6.22 1.20 -34.28
CA LEU A 272 6.94 1.83 -35.39
C LEU A 272 6.81 1.10 -36.74
N PRO A 273 7.07 -0.22 -36.86
CA PRO A 273 6.94 -0.91 -38.15
C PRO A 273 5.49 -0.89 -38.66
N ILE A 274 4.51 -0.99 -37.76
CA ILE A 274 3.08 -0.94 -38.09
C ILE A 274 2.71 0.46 -38.60
N ALA A 275 3.15 1.51 -37.91
CA ALA A 275 2.91 2.89 -38.28
C ALA A 275 3.50 3.21 -39.66
N ARG A 276 4.74 2.78 -39.93
CA ARG A 276 5.38 2.92 -41.26
C ARG A 276 4.59 2.24 -42.37
N LYS A 277 4.14 1.00 -42.15
CA LYS A 277 3.33 0.26 -43.13
C LYS A 277 1.99 0.95 -43.39
N ARG A 278 1.31 1.38 -42.32
CA ARG A 278 0.02 2.09 -42.43
C ARG A 278 0.17 3.44 -43.13
N LEU A 279 1.26 4.16 -42.89
CA LEU A 279 1.54 5.43 -43.54
C LEU A 279 1.69 5.25 -45.05
N ALA A 280 2.44 4.23 -45.49
CA ALA A 280 2.55 3.89 -46.91
C ALA A 280 1.17 3.63 -47.53
N THR A 281 0.34 2.80 -46.89
CA THR A 281 -1.03 2.52 -47.37
C THR A 281 -1.91 3.78 -47.44
N VAL A 282 -1.85 4.66 -46.44
CA VAL A 282 -2.62 5.92 -46.43
C VAL A 282 -2.17 6.85 -47.56
N ARG A 283 -0.86 6.92 -47.83
CA ARG A 283 -0.31 7.69 -48.95
C ARG A 283 -0.73 7.14 -50.30
N ASP A 284 -0.70 5.82 -50.47
CA ASP A 284 -1.19 5.16 -51.70
C ASP A 284 -2.68 5.48 -51.94
N GLU A 285 -3.50 5.48 -50.89
CA GLU A 285 -4.92 5.86 -50.98
C GLU A 285 -5.11 7.34 -51.34
N LEU A 286 -4.31 8.25 -50.78
CA LEU A 286 -4.34 9.68 -51.11
C LEU A 286 -3.97 9.91 -52.58
N VAL A 287 -2.91 9.25 -53.07
CA VAL A 287 -2.49 9.30 -54.48
C VAL A 287 -3.59 8.76 -55.39
N ALA A 288 -4.23 7.64 -55.03
CA ALA A 288 -5.35 7.07 -55.79
C ALA A 288 -6.57 8.02 -55.86
N LEU A 289 -6.74 8.89 -54.85
CA LEU A 289 -7.74 9.97 -54.85
C LEU A 289 -7.24 11.26 -55.51
N GLY A 290 -6.10 11.24 -56.20
CA GLY A 290 -5.53 12.38 -56.93
C GLY A 290 -4.96 13.48 -56.05
N VAL A 291 -4.62 13.17 -54.79
CA VAL A 291 -3.92 14.09 -53.88
C VAL A 291 -2.43 13.79 -53.98
N ASP A 292 -1.64 14.82 -54.33
CA ASP A 292 -0.19 14.72 -54.31
C ASP A 292 0.31 14.79 -52.85
N PRO A 293 0.98 13.74 -52.32
CA PRO A 293 1.43 13.69 -50.94
C PRO A 293 2.59 14.67 -50.64
N ASP A 294 3.29 15.18 -51.65
CA ASP A 294 4.44 16.09 -51.50
C ASP A 294 4.08 17.57 -51.72
N ARG A 295 2.81 17.86 -52.07
CA ARG A 295 2.28 19.22 -52.26
C ARG A 295 1.41 19.60 -51.05
N ALA A 296 2.05 20.21 -50.05
CA ALA A 296 1.38 20.94 -48.99
C ALA A 296 0.99 22.36 -49.45
#